data_AF-A0A843HR58-F1
#
_entry.id   AF-A0A843HR58-F1
#
_cell.length_a   1.000
_cell.length_b   1.000
_cell.length_c   1.000
_cell.angle_alpha   90.00
_cell.angle_beta   90.00
_cell.angle_gamma   90.00
#
_symmetry.space_group_name_H-M   'P 1'
#
loop_
_entity.id
_entity.type
_entity.pdbx_description
1 polymer ?
#
loop_
_entity_poly.entity_id
_entity_poly.type
_entity_poly.pdbx_seq_one_letter_code
_entity_poly.pdbx_strand_id
1 'polypeptide(L)'
;MDDTKILELTGKIEETLGKENSAMISDTLGEILTGNTENMKAIAERDALIKSLQDRNEKLVSANGALLQKIPMERADAVDDSKKEQAPKKINLKDAFDKNGNFIH
;
A
#
# COMPACT_ATOMS: atom_id res chain seq x y z
N MET A 1 3.13 0.04 -25.08
CA MET A 1 3.81 -1.11 -25.71
C MET A 1 4.17 -0.68 -27.12
N ASP A 2 5.31 -1.10 -27.66
CA ASP A 2 5.76 -0.61 -28.97
C ASP A 2 5.09 -1.46 -30.05
N ASP A 3 4.08 -0.91 -30.74
CA ASP A 3 3.25 -1.62 -31.74
C ASP A 3 4.10 -2.31 -32.82
N THR A 4 5.29 -1.75 -33.08
CA THR A 4 6.29 -2.29 -34.01
C THR A 4 6.79 -3.67 -33.59
N LYS A 5 6.96 -3.93 -32.29
CA LYS A 5 7.41 -5.24 -31.78
C LYS A 5 6.34 -6.32 -31.88
N ILE A 6 5.07 -5.94 -31.73
CA ILE A 6 3.95 -6.88 -31.90
C ILE A 6 3.88 -7.30 -33.36
N LEU A 7 4.01 -6.35 -34.28
CA LEU A 7 4.02 -6.62 -35.72
C LEU A 7 5.14 -7.58 -36.14
N GLU A 8 6.35 -7.38 -35.60
CA GLU A 8 7.49 -8.27 -35.85
C GLU A 8 7.28 -9.69 -35.30
N LEU A 9 6.66 -9.81 -34.12
CA LEU A 9 6.35 -11.12 -33.52
C LEU A 9 5.29 -11.86 -34.33
N THR A 10 4.21 -11.19 -34.74
CA THR A 10 3.16 -11.78 -35.59
C THR A 10 3.70 -12.17 -36.96
N GLY A 11 4.60 -11.37 -37.55
CA GLY A 11 5.26 -11.70 -38.81
C GLY A 11 6.10 -12.97 -38.74
N LYS A 12 6.87 -13.16 -37.65
CA LYS A 12 7.65 -14.40 -37.42
C LYS A 12 6.76 -15.62 -37.20
N ILE A 13 5.63 -15.44 -36.52
CA ILE A 13 4.64 -16.51 -36.29
C ILE A 13 4.03 -16.94 -37.64
N GLU A 14 3.68 -15.99 -38.51
CA GLU A 14 3.20 -16.26 -39.87
C GLU A 14 4.22 -17.00 -40.72
N GLU A 15 5.49 -16.59 -40.67
CA GLU A 15 6.58 -17.21 -41.41
C GLU A 15 6.84 -18.66 -40.97
N THR A 16 6.60 -18.98 -39.69
CA THR A 16 6.90 -20.31 -39.12
C THR A 16 5.73 -21.29 -39.21
N LEU A 17 4.49 -20.83 -39.07
CA LEU A 17 3.30 -21.69 -38.90
C LEU A 17 2.33 -21.66 -40.08
N GLY A 18 2.55 -20.77 -41.05
CA GLY A 18 1.64 -20.53 -42.17
C GLY A 18 0.43 -19.69 -41.76
N LYS A 19 -0.22 -19.07 -42.76
CA LYS A 19 -1.27 -18.04 -42.58
C LYS A 19 -2.42 -18.44 -41.65
N GLU A 20 -2.92 -19.66 -41.78
CA GLU A 20 -4.14 -20.08 -41.07
C GLU A 20 -3.90 -20.25 -39.56
N ASN A 21 -2.80 -20.92 -39.18
CA ASN A 21 -2.43 -21.09 -37.78
C ASN A 21 -1.94 -19.78 -37.14
N SER A 22 -1.27 -18.95 -37.93
CA SER A 22 -0.80 -17.63 -37.50
C SER A 22 -1.94 -16.68 -37.13
N ALA A 23 -3.03 -16.68 -37.90
CA ALA A 23 -4.18 -15.82 -37.64
C ALA A 23 -4.81 -16.12 -36.26
N MET A 24 -5.07 -17.40 -35.96
CA MET A 24 -5.63 -17.82 -34.66
C MET A 24 -4.72 -17.44 -33.47
N ILE A 25 -3.40 -17.57 -33.65
CA ILE A 25 -2.42 -17.22 -32.61
C ILE A 25 -2.36 -15.70 -32.43
N SER A 26 -2.42 -14.94 -33.52
CA SER A 26 -2.40 -13.48 -33.49
C SER A 26 -3.63 -12.90 -32.79
N ASP A 27 -4.81 -13.47 -33.04
CA ASP A 27 -6.04 -13.07 -32.34
C ASP A 27 -5.95 -13.33 -30.83
N THR A 28 -5.49 -14.55 -30.45
CA THR A 28 -5.29 -14.92 -29.04
C THR A 28 -4.26 -14.00 -28.36
N LEU A 29 -3.18 -13.64 -29.06
CA LEU A 29 -2.20 -12.67 -28.57
C LEU A 29 -2.81 -11.29 -28.38
N GLY A 30 -3.68 -10.85 -29.30
CA GLY A 30 -4.42 -9.60 -29.20
C GLY A 30 -5.31 -9.53 -27.96
N GLU A 31 -6.04 -10.61 -27.67
CA GLU A 31 -6.86 -10.72 -26.47
C GLU A 31 -6.01 -10.65 -25.19
N ILE A 32 -4.91 -11.41 -25.14
CA ILE A 32 -3.98 -11.41 -23.99
C ILE A 32 -3.38 -10.01 -23.79
N LEU A 33 -2.97 -9.34 -24.86
CA LEU A 33 -2.39 -8.00 -24.80
C LEU A 33 -3.39 -6.97 -24.29
N THR A 34 -4.62 -7.02 -24.78
CA THR A 34 -5.72 -6.15 -24.36
C THR A 34 -6.00 -6.37 -22.86
N GLY A 35 -6.19 -7.62 -22.44
CA GLY A 35 -6.43 -7.96 -21.05
C GLY A 35 -5.26 -7.58 -20.13
N ASN A 36 -4.02 -7.72 -20.59
CA ASN A 36 -2.84 -7.31 -19.81
C ASN A 36 -2.78 -5.78 -19.65
N THR A 37 -3.09 -5.04 -20.71
CA THR A 37 -3.14 -3.57 -20.67
C THR A 37 -4.21 -3.07 -19.70
N GLU A 38 -5.39 -3.68 -19.72
CA GLU A 38 -6.48 -3.38 -18.77
C GLU A 38 -6.07 -3.69 -17.32
N ASN A 39 -5.43 -4.85 -17.10
CA ASN A 39 -4.93 -5.23 -15.79
C ASN A 39 -3.86 -4.27 -15.26
N MET A 40 -2.91 -3.85 -16.11
CA MET A 40 -1.91 -2.85 -15.74
C MET A 40 -2.55 -1.52 -15.33
N LYS A 41 -3.59 -1.08 -16.04
CA LYS A 41 -4.34 0.12 -15.68
C LYS A 41 -5.05 -0.05 -14.33
N ALA A 42 -5.72 -1.18 -14.11
CA ALA A 42 -6.38 -1.48 -12.84
C ALA A 42 -5.39 -1.54 -11.67
N ILE A 43 -4.18 -2.07 -11.87
CA ILE A 43 -3.11 -2.06 -10.87
C ILE A 43 -2.71 -0.62 -10.53
N ALA A 44 -2.45 0.21 -11.55
CA ALA A 44 -2.07 1.60 -11.33
C ALA A 44 -3.15 2.40 -10.56
N GLU A 45 -4.43 2.18 -10.87
CA GLU A 45 -5.55 2.79 -10.15
C GLU A 45 -5.61 2.32 -8.69
N ARG A 46 -5.37 1.02 -8.44
CA ARG A 46 -5.32 0.46 -7.08
C ARG A 46 -4.14 1.01 -6.28
N ASP A 47 -2.96 1.15 -6.88
CA ASP A 47 -1.78 1.72 -6.23
C ASP A 47 -2.02 3.18 -5.83
N ALA A 48 -2.65 3.97 -6.70
CA ALA A 48 -3.04 5.35 -6.40
C ALA A 48 -4.03 5.41 -5.21
N LEU A 49 -4.99 4.48 -5.16
CA LEU A 49 -5.93 4.39 -4.04
C LEU A 49 -5.23 4.00 -2.73
N ILE A 50 -4.32 3.02 -2.76
CA ILE A 50 -3.54 2.60 -1.60
C ILE A 50 -2.75 3.78 -1.04
N LYS A 51 -2.07 4.53 -1.91
CA LYS A 51 -1.32 5.72 -1.51
C LYS A 51 -2.23 6.77 -0.86
N SER A 52 -3.40 7.03 -1.46
CA SER A 52 -4.37 7.95 -0.86
C SER A 52 -4.90 7.46 0.50
N LEU A 53 -5.06 6.16 0.69
CA LEU A 53 -5.52 5.60 1.96
C LEU A 53 -4.43 5.67 3.04
N GLN A 54 -3.17 5.43 2.68
CA GLN A 54 -2.02 5.61 3.57
C GLN A 54 -1.93 7.06 4.07
N ASP A 55 -1.96 8.04 3.16
CA ASP A 55 -1.93 9.46 3.51
C ASP A 55 -3.10 9.85 4.44
N ARG A 56 -4.30 9.30 4.21
CA ARG A 56 -5.46 9.55 5.07
C ARG A 56 -5.28 8.93 6.46
N ASN A 57 -4.73 7.73 6.52
CA ASN A 57 -4.50 7.03 7.78
C ASN A 57 -3.47 7.77 8.63
N GLU A 58 -2.36 8.21 8.04
CA GLU A 58 -1.34 9.01 8.74
C GLU A 58 -1.94 10.30 9.32
N LYS A 59 -2.79 11.00 8.55
CA LYS A 59 -3.51 12.19 9.05
C LYS A 59 -4.43 11.87 10.22
N LEU A 60 -5.14 10.74 10.17
CA LEU A 60 -6.02 10.31 11.26
C LEU A 60 -5.23 9.93 12.51
N VAL A 61 -4.11 9.22 12.37
CA VAL A 61 -3.22 8.89 13.48
C VAL A 61 -2.70 10.16 14.14
N SER A 62 -2.21 11.11 13.35
CA SER A 62 -1.74 12.41 13.86
C SER A 62 -2.85 13.21 14.55
N ALA A 63 -4.04 13.29 13.92
CA ALA A 63 -5.19 13.99 14.50
C ALA A 63 -5.65 13.36 15.82
N ASN A 64 -5.72 12.03 15.88
CA ASN A 64 -6.08 11.30 17.10
C ASN A 64 -5.02 11.49 18.19
N GLY A 65 -3.72 11.44 17.85
CA GLY A 65 -2.63 11.74 18.78
C GLY A 65 -2.75 13.15 19.37
N ALA A 66 -3.01 14.15 18.54
CA ALA A 66 -3.22 15.53 18.98
C ALA A 66 -4.47 15.69 19.87
N LEU A 67 -5.55 14.96 19.57
CA LEU A 67 -6.76 14.95 20.40
C LEU A 67 -6.48 14.32 21.78
N LEU A 68 -5.79 13.19 21.83
CA LEU A 68 -5.42 12.53 23.09
C LEU A 68 -4.54 13.42 23.97
N GLN A 69 -3.66 14.23 23.40
CA GLN A 69 -2.87 15.21 24.15
C GLN A 69 -3.72 16.34 24.75
N LYS A 70 -4.84 16.70 24.11
CA LYS A 70 -5.76 17.76 24.57
C LYS A 70 -6.74 17.28 25.63
N ILE A 71 -6.90 15.97 25.83
CA ILE A 71 -7.68 15.43 26.93
C ILE A 71 -6.85 15.63 28.21
N PRO A 72 -7.35 16.40 29.20
CA PRO A 72 -6.65 16.54 30.47
C PRO A 72 -6.70 15.20 31.19
N MET A 73 -5.61 14.44 31.09
CA MET A 73 -5.38 13.32 32.00
C MET A 73 -5.03 13.92 33.36
N GLU A 74 -5.84 13.61 34.37
CA GLU A 74 -5.49 13.82 35.77
C GLU A 74 -4.06 13.31 35.98
N ARG A 75 -3.19 14.17 36.53
CA ARG A 75 -1.80 13.82 36.79
C ARG A 75 -1.81 12.57 37.66
N ALA A 76 -1.25 11.47 37.17
CA ALA A 76 -0.87 10.39 38.06
C ALA A 76 0.24 10.95 38.95
N ASP A 77 -0.09 11.23 40.20
CA ASP A 77 0.86 11.67 41.20
C ASP A 77 2.06 10.70 41.23
N ALA A 78 3.26 11.27 41.33
CA ALA A 78 4.50 10.52 41.40
C ALA A 78 4.44 9.53 42.57
N VAL A 79 4.39 8.23 42.25
CA VAL A 79 4.44 7.18 43.27
C VAL A 79 5.90 7.00 43.68
N ASP A 80 6.16 7.34 44.93
CA ASP A 80 7.38 7.08 45.69
C ASP A 80 7.80 5.60 45.59
N ASP A 81 9.08 5.36 45.28
CA ASP A 81 9.67 4.12 44.80
C ASP A 81 9.96 3.11 45.94
N SER A 82 9.03 3.01 46.90
CA SER A 82 9.24 2.34 48.18
C SER A 82 8.07 1.44 48.57
N LYS A 83 7.74 0.40 47.79
CA LYS A 83 7.26 -0.94 48.27
C LYS A 83 6.77 -1.86 47.14
N LYS A 84 7.44 -3.01 47.05
CA LYS A 84 6.96 -4.38 46.75
C LYS A 84 5.53 -4.54 46.19
N GLU A 85 5.46 -4.86 44.91
CA GLU A 85 4.73 -5.95 44.23
C GLU A 85 4.63 -5.54 42.76
N GLN A 86 5.25 -6.29 41.84
CA GLN A 86 5.25 -5.94 40.42
C GLN A 86 3.87 -6.18 39.83
N ALA A 87 2.96 -5.23 40.05
CA ALA A 87 1.78 -5.04 39.21
C ALA A 87 2.27 -4.76 37.78
N PRO A 88 1.60 -5.30 36.75
CA PRO A 88 2.03 -5.13 35.37
C PRO A 88 2.18 -3.64 35.08
N LYS A 89 3.38 -3.22 34.69
CA LYS A 89 3.69 -1.83 34.30
C LYS A 89 2.59 -1.37 33.34
N LYS A 90 1.74 -0.45 33.79
CA LYS A 90 0.74 0.17 32.92
C LYS A 90 1.53 0.98 31.89
N ILE A 91 1.53 0.50 30.65
CA ILE A 91 2.17 1.17 29.53
C ILE A 91 1.48 2.53 29.38
N ASN A 92 2.20 3.61 29.66
CA ASN A 92 1.71 4.96 29.43
C ASN A 92 1.80 5.25 27.94
N LEU A 93 0.67 5.52 27.29
CA LEU A 93 0.65 5.76 25.85
C LEU A 93 1.51 6.97 25.46
N LYS A 94 1.66 7.99 26.31
CA LYS A 94 2.52 9.15 26.01
C LYS A 94 3.99 8.78 25.83
N ASP A 95 4.46 7.73 26.49
CA ASP A 95 5.85 7.28 26.38
C ASP A 95 6.09 6.54 25.05
N ALA A 96 4.99 6.16 24.38
CA ALA A 96 5.03 5.56 23.06
C ALA A 96 5.06 6.59 21.92
N PHE A 97 4.95 7.90 22.18
CA PHE A 97 4.94 8.92 21.12
C PHE A 97 5.92 10.08 21.36
N ASP A 98 6.53 10.58 20.28
CA ASP A 98 7.45 11.72 20.30
C ASP A 98 6.71 13.06 20.51
N LYS A 99 7.50 14.14 20.63
CA LYS A 99 6.99 15.53 20.76
C LYS A 99 6.13 16.02 19.59
N ASN A 100 6.14 15.30 18.47
CA ASN A 100 5.34 15.57 17.27
C ASN A 100 4.14 14.61 17.14
N GLY A 101 3.98 13.63 18.06
CA GLY A 101 2.91 12.65 18.05
C GLY A 101 3.17 11.38 17.23
N ASN A 102 4.41 11.10 16.82
CA ASN A 102 4.77 9.86 16.11
C ASN A 102 5.17 8.76 17.09
N PHE A 103 4.92 7.49 16.76
CA PHE A 103 5.30 6.36 17.62
C PHE A 103 6.84 6.26 17.76
N ILE A 104 7.35 6.13 18.99
CA ILE A 104 8.77 5.88 19.26
C ILE A 104 8.96 4.37 19.44
N HIS A 105 9.90 3.79 18.68
CA HIS A 105 10.08 2.34 18.62
C HIS A 105 10.90 1.78 19.78
#